data_AF-A0A7X6V190-F1
#
_entry.id   AF-A0A7X6V190-F1
#
_cell.length_a   1.000
_cell.length_b   1.000
_cell.length_c   1.000
_cell.angle_alpha   90.00
_cell.angle_beta   90.00
_cell.angle_gamma   90.00
#
_symmetry.space_group_name_H-M   'P 1'
#
loop_
_entity.id
_entity.type
_entity.pdbx_description
1 polymer ?
#
loop_
_entity_poly.entity_id
_entity_poly.type
_entity_poly.pdbx_seq_one_letter_code
_entity_poly.pdbx_strand_id
1 'polypeptide(L)'
;MLYPLGLMLAGSTKSITDLHENRLVPRFLISDEALWQKHLEALFNESLDALNIAFDTDHLQFRDVPLPPPGAPAEAWLPLWRDFLASGTLPPHAITLGHYWAPQAGAFPAQLRAFRRHLRDKYGTLEAMNTALGTDFDAWYTVFIQPPAYLFPHATPDASPLATEFDAFKLDAPPWCHVVLSPEGFYKRLYLKPRYTRDIATYNAAHGTRHATYRDIHLPAARPADAPPLVQEDWLDFTQNTLAPLWSRDGILDTPETRWQQWLATH
;
A
#
# COMPACT_ATOMS: atom_id res chain seq x y z
N MET A 1 20.44 -21.80 31.20
CA MET A 1 20.23 -21.91 29.74
C MET A 1 18.91 -21.32 29.23
N LEU A 2 17.96 -20.94 30.12
CA LEU A 2 16.68 -20.33 29.72
C LEU A 2 16.84 -18.94 29.08
N TYR A 3 17.84 -18.16 29.51
CA TYR A 3 18.04 -16.79 29.00
C TYR A 3 18.54 -16.75 27.54
N PRO A 4 19.59 -17.50 27.13
CA PRO A 4 19.94 -17.61 25.71
C PRO A 4 18.81 -18.18 24.84
N LEU A 5 18.09 -19.19 25.31
CA LEU A 5 16.93 -19.75 24.61
C LEU A 5 15.82 -18.70 24.42
N GLY A 6 15.52 -17.93 25.47
CA GLY A 6 14.54 -16.86 25.40
C GLY A 6 14.97 -15.72 24.47
N LEU A 7 16.26 -15.38 24.41
CA LEU A 7 16.76 -14.40 23.44
C LEU A 7 16.68 -14.92 21.99
N MET A 8 16.90 -16.22 21.75
CA MET A 8 16.73 -16.82 20.43
C MET A 8 15.26 -16.81 20.00
N LEU A 9 14.33 -17.16 20.91
CA LEU A 9 12.89 -17.10 20.66
C LEU A 9 12.41 -15.66 20.44
N ALA A 10 12.91 -14.70 21.22
CA ALA A 10 12.63 -13.30 20.99
C ALA A 10 13.16 -12.85 19.61
N GLY A 11 14.40 -13.23 19.28
CA GLY A 11 15.04 -12.92 18.00
C GLY A 11 14.30 -13.46 16.78
N SER A 12 13.72 -14.67 16.85
CA SER A 12 13.01 -15.26 15.72
C SER A 12 11.67 -14.59 15.39
N THR A 13 11.17 -13.73 16.28
CA THR A 13 9.93 -12.96 16.09
C THR A 13 10.17 -11.51 15.66
N LYS A 14 11.43 -11.07 15.61
CA LYS A 14 11.79 -9.72 15.21
C LYS A 14 11.71 -9.54 13.69
N SER A 15 11.45 -8.31 13.31
CA SER A 15 11.53 -7.75 11.96
C SER A 15 12.48 -6.54 12.02
N ILE A 16 12.56 -5.75 10.97
CA ILE A 16 13.54 -4.64 10.93
C ILE A 16 13.19 -3.54 11.92
N THR A 17 11.89 -3.30 12.11
CA THR A 17 11.38 -2.30 13.05
C THR A 17 11.87 -2.51 14.49
N ASP A 18 12.05 -3.75 14.95
CA ASP A 18 12.49 -4.11 16.30
C ASP A 18 13.86 -4.83 16.34
N LEU A 19 14.59 -4.90 15.22
CA LEU A 19 15.86 -5.64 15.10
C LEU A 19 16.92 -5.19 16.11
N HIS A 20 16.97 -3.89 16.39
CA HIS A 20 17.97 -3.29 17.30
C HIS A 20 17.67 -3.54 18.78
N GLU A 21 16.52 -4.14 19.11
CA GLU A 21 16.10 -4.32 20.51
C GLU A 21 16.70 -5.59 21.10
N ASN A 22 17.67 -5.47 22.01
CA ASN A 22 18.25 -6.61 22.72
C ASN A 22 17.48 -6.92 24.02
N ARG A 23 16.21 -7.34 23.88
CA ARG A 23 15.32 -7.64 25.02
C ARG A 23 14.78 -9.07 24.96
N LEU A 24 14.55 -9.65 26.14
CA LEU A 24 13.99 -10.99 26.31
C LEU A 24 12.51 -11.06 25.93
N VAL A 25 11.75 -10.02 26.30
CA VAL A 25 10.34 -9.86 25.92
C VAL A 25 10.28 -8.81 24.81
N PRO A 26 9.92 -9.19 23.57
CA PRO A 26 9.71 -8.24 22.48
C PRO A 26 8.66 -7.19 22.85
N ARG A 27 8.91 -5.92 22.54
CA ARG A 27 8.00 -4.83 22.92
C ARG A 27 6.61 -4.96 22.31
N PHE A 28 6.49 -5.50 21.11
CA PHE A 28 5.19 -5.68 20.45
C PHE A 28 4.24 -6.59 21.24
N LEU A 29 4.72 -7.37 22.21
CA LEU A 29 3.88 -8.17 23.10
C LEU A 29 3.27 -7.38 24.27
N ILE A 30 3.80 -6.19 24.56
CA ILE A 30 3.47 -5.42 25.77
C ILE A 30 3.23 -3.92 25.50
N SER A 31 3.36 -3.48 24.25
CA SER A 31 3.23 -2.08 23.84
C SER A 31 2.43 -2.03 22.54
N ASP A 32 1.25 -1.41 22.61
CA ASP A 32 0.35 -1.24 21.47
C ASP A 32 1.02 -0.44 20.34
N GLU A 33 1.83 0.55 20.69
CA GLU A 33 2.60 1.34 19.72
C GLU A 33 3.64 0.48 18.99
N ALA A 34 4.39 -0.35 19.71
CA ALA A 34 5.35 -1.26 19.07
C ALA A 34 4.65 -2.32 18.20
N LEU A 35 3.49 -2.82 18.63
CA LEU A 35 2.66 -3.73 17.84
C LEU A 35 2.12 -3.05 16.58
N TRP A 36 1.63 -1.82 16.71
CA TRP A 36 1.15 -0.98 15.62
C TRP A 36 2.22 -0.76 14.56
N GLN A 37 3.42 -0.35 14.96
CA GLN A 37 4.54 -0.10 14.05
C GLN A 37 4.96 -1.37 13.31
N LYS A 38 5.04 -2.51 14.01
CA LYS A 38 5.31 -3.83 13.42
C LYS A 38 4.20 -4.27 12.47
N HIS A 39 2.95 -4.00 12.82
CA HIS A 39 1.81 -4.29 11.96
C HIS A 39 1.86 -3.45 10.69
N LEU A 40 2.18 -2.15 10.76
CA LEU A 40 2.34 -1.28 9.60
C LEU A 40 3.48 -1.73 8.69
N GLU A 41 4.64 -2.09 9.25
CA GLU A 41 5.75 -2.66 8.48
C GLU A 41 5.30 -3.88 7.67
N ALA A 42 4.59 -4.80 8.30
CA ALA A 42 4.08 -5.98 7.62
C ALA A 42 2.94 -5.64 6.64
N LEU A 43 2.03 -4.74 6.99
CA LEU A 43 0.89 -4.31 6.16
C LEU A 43 1.36 -3.64 4.86
N PHE A 44 2.41 -2.83 4.93
CA PHE A 44 3.01 -2.17 3.77
C PHE A 44 4.18 -2.95 3.15
N ASN A 45 4.34 -4.23 3.52
CA ASN A 45 5.34 -5.13 2.95
C ASN A 45 6.77 -4.53 2.98
N GLU A 46 7.14 -3.94 4.11
CA GLU A 46 8.41 -3.24 4.37
C GLU A 46 8.65 -1.98 3.51
N SER A 47 7.67 -1.55 2.72
CA SER A 47 7.76 -0.35 1.89
C SER A 47 7.28 0.90 2.65
N LEU A 48 8.24 1.67 3.17
CA LEU A 48 7.94 2.93 3.83
C LEU A 48 7.38 3.98 2.86
N ASP A 49 7.79 3.94 1.59
CA ASP A 49 7.22 4.83 0.57
C ASP A 49 5.74 4.49 0.31
N ALA A 50 5.34 3.22 0.30
CA ALA A 50 3.93 2.85 0.18
C ALA A 50 3.11 3.35 1.38
N LEU A 51 3.66 3.27 2.60
CA LEU A 51 3.04 3.84 3.80
C LEU A 51 2.88 5.36 3.68
N ASN A 52 3.96 6.05 3.32
CA ASN A 52 3.98 7.50 3.19
C ASN A 52 3.06 8.02 2.07
N ILE A 53 2.91 7.25 0.99
CA ILE A 53 1.90 7.48 -0.05
C ILE A 53 0.49 7.36 0.54
N ALA A 54 0.20 6.26 1.23
CA ALA A 54 -1.16 5.98 1.72
C ALA A 54 -1.64 6.96 2.80
N PHE A 55 -0.74 7.41 3.69
CA PHE A 55 -1.11 8.33 4.78
C PHE A 55 -0.80 9.81 4.51
N ASP A 56 -0.16 10.11 3.36
CA ASP A 56 0.38 11.44 3.03
C ASP A 56 1.29 11.97 4.17
N THR A 57 2.32 11.17 4.47
CA THR A 57 3.32 11.40 5.52
C THR A 57 4.75 11.39 4.97
N ASP A 58 5.73 11.69 5.82
CA ASP A 58 7.16 11.66 5.48
C ASP A 58 8.00 10.98 6.58
N HIS A 59 7.49 9.89 7.14
CA HIS A 59 8.22 9.09 8.13
C HIS A 59 9.50 8.54 7.49
N LEU A 60 10.58 8.46 8.29
CA LEU A 60 11.86 7.89 7.86
C LEU A 60 11.98 6.42 8.25
N GLN A 61 11.21 5.97 9.24
CA GLN A 61 11.18 4.60 9.73
C GLN A 61 9.78 4.25 10.23
N PHE A 62 9.39 2.97 10.16
CA PHE A 62 8.11 2.49 10.70
C PHE A 62 7.97 2.74 12.21
N ARG A 63 9.08 2.66 12.96
CA ARG A 63 9.10 2.92 14.40
C ARG A 63 8.82 4.39 14.80
N ASP A 64 8.83 5.29 13.82
CA ASP A 64 8.54 6.72 14.03
C ASP A 64 7.06 7.03 13.79
N VAL A 65 6.26 6.03 13.39
CA VAL A 65 4.82 6.19 13.16
C VAL A 65 4.10 6.09 14.51
N PRO A 66 3.44 7.17 14.97
CA PRO A 66 2.73 7.14 16.24
C PRO A 66 1.43 6.34 16.12
N LEU A 67 0.88 5.94 17.27
CA LEU A 67 -0.52 5.51 17.31
C LEU A 67 -1.44 6.68 16.89
N PRO A 68 -2.56 6.39 16.21
CA PRO A 68 -3.60 7.39 16.00
C PRO A 68 -4.05 7.99 17.33
N PRO A 69 -4.17 9.33 17.44
CA PRO A 69 -4.63 9.95 18.68
C PRO A 69 -6.09 9.57 18.94
N PRO A 70 -6.50 9.37 20.21
CA PRO A 70 -7.90 9.13 20.56
C PRO A 70 -8.80 10.26 20.05
N GLY A 71 -9.94 9.93 19.46
CA GLY A 71 -10.89 10.92 18.93
C GLY A 71 -10.39 11.60 17.67
N ALA A 72 -9.47 10.97 16.92
CA ALA A 72 -9.05 11.48 15.61
C ALA A 72 -10.30 11.71 14.73
N PRO A 73 -10.35 12.80 13.94
CA PRO A 73 -11.51 13.08 13.07
C PRO A 73 -11.90 11.90 12.18
N ALA A 74 -10.93 11.05 11.82
CA ALA A 74 -11.12 9.81 11.08
C ALA A 74 -12.11 8.82 11.74
N GLU A 75 -12.27 8.82 13.07
CA GLU A 75 -13.19 7.92 13.77
C GLU A 75 -14.64 8.08 13.32
N ALA A 76 -15.07 9.31 12.99
CA ALA A 76 -16.40 9.55 12.45
C ALA A 76 -16.56 9.02 11.01
N TRP A 77 -15.47 8.93 10.24
CA TRP A 77 -15.46 8.43 8.86
C TRP A 77 -15.29 6.92 8.77
N LEU A 78 -14.86 6.26 9.86
CA LEU A 78 -14.57 4.82 9.86
C LEU A 78 -15.75 3.95 9.39
N PRO A 79 -17.01 4.18 9.84
CA PRO A 79 -18.16 3.42 9.36
C PRO A 79 -18.38 3.60 7.86
N LEU A 80 -18.39 4.84 7.37
CA LEU A 80 -18.56 5.16 5.95
C LEU A 80 -17.45 4.53 5.10
N TRP A 81 -16.21 4.57 5.58
CA TRP A 81 -15.09 3.94 4.89
C TRP A 81 -15.26 2.42 4.79
N ARG A 82 -15.70 1.76 5.86
CA ARG A 82 -15.99 0.32 5.84
C ARG A 82 -17.12 -0.03 4.88
N ASP A 83 -18.17 0.78 4.83
CA ASP A 83 -19.30 0.58 3.92
C ASP A 83 -18.86 0.75 2.46
N PHE A 84 -18.02 1.76 2.17
CA PHE A 84 -17.43 1.93 0.85
C PHE A 84 -16.58 0.73 0.44
N LEU A 85 -15.71 0.21 1.32
CA LEU A 85 -14.92 -0.98 1.02
C LEU A 85 -15.82 -2.21 0.76
N ALA A 86 -16.91 -2.35 1.51
CA ALA A 86 -17.87 -3.45 1.34
C ALA A 86 -18.78 -3.30 0.10
N SER A 87 -18.91 -2.09 -0.46
CA SER A 87 -19.80 -1.81 -1.60
C SER A 87 -19.39 -2.49 -2.91
N GLY A 88 -18.15 -3.00 -3.01
CA GLY A 88 -17.60 -3.55 -4.25
C GLY A 88 -17.26 -2.48 -5.30
N THR A 89 -17.26 -1.20 -4.92
CA THR A 89 -16.96 -0.09 -5.83
C THR A 89 -15.49 -0.06 -6.26
N LEU A 90 -14.56 -0.62 -5.47
CA LEU A 90 -13.13 -0.63 -5.81
C LEU A 90 -12.78 -1.82 -6.71
N PRO A 91 -12.07 -1.60 -7.83
CA PRO A 91 -11.57 -2.69 -8.65
C PRO A 91 -10.39 -3.43 -7.96
N PRO A 92 -10.07 -4.67 -8.34
CA PRO A 92 -9.03 -5.46 -7.66
C PRO A 92 -7.65 -4.78 -7.67
N HIS A 93 -7.28 -4.11 -8.76
CA HIS A 93 -6.00 -3.41 -8.86
C HIS A 93 -5.88 -2.21 -7.91
N ALA A 94 -6.98 -1.73 -7.33
CA ALA A 94 -6.97 -0.67 -6.32
C ALA A 94 -6.65 -1.15 -4.90
N ILE A 95 -6.64 -2.46 -4.69
CA ILE A 95 -6.39 -3.07 -3.40
C ILE A 95 -5.09 -3.86 -3.50
N THR A 96 -4.22 -3.66 -2.52
CA THR A 96 -3.03 -4.48 -2.32
C THR A 96 -3.14 -5.31 -1.06
N LEU A 97 -2.30 -6.33 -0.99
CA LEU A 97 -2.26 -7.27 0.12
C LEU A 97 -0.99 -7.05 0.95
N GLY A 98 -1.18 -6.66 2.19
CA GLY A 98 -0.14 -6.66 3.20
C GLY A 98 0.14 -8.03 3.79
N HIS A 99 1.12 -8.11 4.67
CA HIS A 99 1.58 -9.34 5.31
C HIS A 99 1.90 -10.43 4.28
N TYR A 100 2.45 -10.02 3.14
CA TYR A 100 2.66 -10.89 1.98
C TYR A 100 4.12 -10.91 1.53
N TRP A 101 4.82 -9.77 1.59
CA TRP A 101 6.20 -9.65 1.13
C TRP A 101 7.06 -9.01 2.22
N ALA A 102 8.13 -9.70 2.65
CA ALA A 102 9.04 -9.23 3.71
C ALA A 102 10.49 -9.68 3.45
N PRO A 103 11.09 -9.27 2.32
CA PRO A 103 12.42 -9.72 1.91
C PRO A 103 13.52 -9.25 2.85
N GLN A 104 13.38 -8.07 3.45
CA GLN A 104 14.41 -7.47 4.29
C GLN A 104 14.47 -8.17 5.65
N ALA A 105 13.32 -8.57 6.22
CA ALA A 105 13.28 -9.45 7.39
C ALA A 105 13.61 -10.92 7.05
N GLY A 106 13.63 -11.31 5.78
CA GLY A 106 13.81 -12.71 5.35
C GLY A 106 12.72 -13.65 5.86
N ALA A 107 11.54 -13.10 6.17
CA ALA A 107 10.43 -13.84 6.75
C ALA A 107 9.51 -14.42 5.67
N PHE A 108 8.68 -15.40 6.04
CA PHE A 108 7.55 -15.85 5.23
C PHE A 108 6.25 -15.31 5.83
N PRO A 109 5.71 -14.18 5.35
CA PRO A 109 4.57 -13.53 5.98
C PRO A 109 3.29 -14.37 5.98
N ALA A 110 2.31 -13.99 6.81
CA ALA A 110 1.10 -14.77 7.02
C ALA A 110 0.29 -14.97 5.73
N GLN A 111 0.16 -13.93 4.90
CA GLN A 111 -0.61 -13.98 3.65
C GLN A 111 0.14 -14.71 2.53
N LEU A 112 1.48 -14.67 2.50
CA LEU A 112 2.24 -15.53 1.57
C LEU A 112 2.02 -17.02 1.86
N ARG A 113 2.03 -17.39 3.14
CA ARG A 113 1.71 -18.77 3.55
C ARG A 113 0.27 -19.15 3.23
N ALA A 114 -0.68 -18.21 3.37
CA ALA A 114 -2.07 -18.43 3.01
C ALA A 114 -2.25 -18.60 1.50
N PHE A 115 -1.61 -17.77 0.69
CA PHE A 115 -1.62 -17.88 -0.77
C PHE A 115 -1.06 -19.21 -1.26
N ARG A 116 0.08 -19.66 -0.69
CA ARG A 116 0.64 -20.98 -1.01
C ARG A 116 -0.29 -22.13 -0.66
N ARG A 117 -1.02 -22.05 0.47
CA ARG A 117 -2.03 -23.05 0.82
C ARG A 117 -3.19 -23.02 -0.18
N HIS A 118 -3.70 -21.85 -0.51
CA HIS A 118 -4.74 -21.66 -1.53
C HIS A 118 -4.36 -22.32 -2.86
N LEU A 119 -3.16 -22.06 -3.37
CA LEU A 119 -2.68 -22.69 -4.61
C LEU A 119 -2.55 -24.22 -4.47
N ARG A 120 -2.05 -24.70 -3.33
CA ARG A 120 -1.92 -26.15 -3.09
C ARG A 120 -3.29 -26.83 -3.01
N ASP A 121 -4.26 -26.21 -2.36
CA ASP A 121 -5.61 -26.75 -2.22
C ASP A 121 -6.33 -26.76 -3.58
N LYS A 122 -6.09 -25.73 -4.41
CA LYS A 122 -6.69 -25.61 -5.75
C LYS A 122 -6.09 -26.56 -6.79
N TYR A 123 -4.77 -26.70 -6.83
CA TYR A 123 -4.07 -27.44 -7.89
C TYR A 123 -3.56 -28.82 -7.47
N GLY A 124 -3.47 -29.10 -6.17
CA GLY A 124 -2.98 -30.37 -5.61
C GLY A 124 -1.47 -30.54 -5.71
N THR A 125 -0.90 -30.51 -6.92
CA THR A 125 0.53 -30.70 -7.20
C THR A 125 1.18 -29.44 -7.77
N LEU A 126 2.50 -29.31 -7.55
CA LEU A 126 3.28 -28.18 -8.08
C LEU A 126 3.31 -28.19 -9.61
N GLU A 127 3.40 -29.36 -10.21
CA GLU A 127 3.39 -29.53 -11.68
C GLU A 127 2.06 -29.11 -12.30
N ALA A 128 0.93 -29.46 -11.67
CA ALA A 128 -0.39 -29.02 -12.13
C ALA A 128 -0.55 -27.51 -12.01
N MET A 129 -0.07 -26.90 -10.91
CA MET A 129 -0.06 -25.45 -10.73
C MET A 129 0.81 -24.76 -11.78
N ASN A 130 2.05 -25.21 -11.97
CA ASN A 130 2.98 -24.66 -12.97
C ASN A 130 2.41 -24.72 -14.38
N THR A 131 1.80 -25.86 -14.75
CA THR A 131 1.13 -26.04 -16.03
C THR A 131 -0.05 -25.08 -16.19
N ALA A 132 -0.90 -24.96 -15.17
CA ALA A 132 -2.11 -24.14 -15.23
C ALA A 132 -1.83 -22.63 -15.21
N LEU A 133 -0.79 -22.21 -14.47
CA LEU A 133 -0.49 -20.79 -14.26
C LEU A 133 0.64 -20.26 -15.15
N GLY A 134 1.27 -21.12 -15.96
CA GLY A 134 2.40 -20.75 -16.82
C GLY A 134 3.65 -20.38 -16.01
N THR A 135 3.91 -21.09 -14.92
CA THR A 135 5.05 -20.87 -14.02
C THR A 135 6.00 -22.06 -14.03
N ASP A 136 7.17 -21.90 -13.41
CA ASP A 136 8.25 -22.89 -13.42
C ASP A 136 8.91 -23.08 -12.04
N PHE A 137 8.14 -22.92 -10.95
CA PHE A 137 8.65 -23.11 -9.59
C PHE A 137 9.12 -24.54 -9.36
N ASP A 138 10.25 -24.69 -8.66
CA ASP A 138 10.90 -25.96 -8.33
C ASP A 138 10.39 -26.57 -7.01
N ALA A 139 9.81 -25.76 -6.13
CA ALA A 139 9.24 -26.19 -4.86
C ALA A 139 8.13 -25.26 -4.35
N TRP A 140 7.22 -25.77 -3.52
CA TRP A 140 6.16 -24.95 -2.92
C TRP A 140 6.67 -23.76 -2.09
N TYR A 141 7.85 -23.89 -1.46
CA TYR A 141 8.41 -22.81 -0.65
C TYR A 141 9.06 -21.70 -1.50
N THR A 142 9.28 -21.92 -2.80
CA THR A 142 9.78 -20.92 -3.75
C THR A 142 8.65 -20.21 -4.50
N VAL A 143 7.39 -20.65 -4.35
CA VAL A 143 6.23 -19.97 -4.92
C VAL A 143 6.06 -18.59 -4.29
N PHE A 144 6.21 -17.55 -5.10
CA PHE A 144 5.87 -16.16 -4.76
C PHE A 144 5.48 -15.41 -6.03
N ILE A 145 4.73 -14.33 -5.85
CA ILE A 145 4.56 -13.28 -6.85
C ILE A 145 5.08 -11.96 -6.26
N GLN A 146 5.73 -11.11 -7.06
CA GLN A 146 6.05 -9.76 -6.63
C GLN A 146 4.75 -8.94 -6.53
N PRO A 147 4.53 -8.14 -5.47
CA PRO A 147 3.36 -7.28 -5.39
C PRO A 147 3.20 -6.45 -6.67
N PRO A 148 2.03 -6.47 -7.33
CA PRO A 148 1.82 -5.68 -8.52
C PRO A 148 1.98 -4.18 -8.24
N ALA A 149 2.77 -3.49 -9.07
CA ALA A 149 3.11 -2.09 -8.89
C ALA A 149 2.07 -1.16 -9.56
N TYR A 150 0.78 -1.33 -9.25
CA TYR A 150 -0.35 -0.70 -9.99
C TYR A 150 -0.36 0.83 -10.03
N LEU A 151 0.51 1.53 -9.30
CA LEU A 151 0.69 2.99 -9.42
C LEU A 151 1.58 3.40 -10.61
N PHE A 152 2.44 2.50 -11.11
CA PHE A 152 3.50 2.83 -12.07
C PHE A 152 3.13 2.56 -13.54
N PRO A 153 3.72 3.28 -14.53
CA PRO A 153 3.25 3.33 -15.94
C PRO A 153 3.16 2.00 -16.69
N HIS A 154 3.88 0.98 -16.24
CA HIS A 154 3.98 -0.32 -16.90
C HIS A 154 3.17 -1.42 -16.20
N ALA A 155 2.44 -1.08 -15.14
CA ALA A 155 1.62 -2.04 -14.45
C ALA A 155 0.42 -2.41 -15.32
N THR A 156 0.29 -3.70 -15.57
CA THR A 156 -0.82 -4.29 -16.31
C THR A 156 -1.55 -5.24 -15.37
N PRO A 157 -2.85 -4.99 -15.09
CA PRO A 157 -3.69 -6.02 -14.49
C PRO A 157 -3.66 -7.28 -15.33
N ASP A 158 -3.78 -8.45 -14.70
CA ASP A 158 -3.85 -9.74 -15.39
C ASP A 158 -2.65 -10.04 -16.31
N ALA A 159 -1.47 -9.49 -15.99
CA ALA A 159 -0.25 -9.69 -16.77
C ALA A 159 0.16 -11.17 -16.92
N SER A 160 -0.25 -12.02 -15.98
CA SER A 160 -0.06 -13.47 -16.03
C SER A 160 -1.20 -14.19 -15.32
N PRO A 161 -1.45 -15.49 -15.61
CA PRO A 161 -2.45 -16.26 -14.88
C PRO A 161 -2.20 -16.30 -13.37
N LEU A 162 -0.93 -16.32 -12.93
CA LEU A 162 -0.57 -16.21 -11.51
C LEU A 162 -0.98 -14.84 -10.93
N ALA A 163 -0.81 -13.74 -11.68
CA ALA A 163 -1.24 -12.41 -11.24
C ALA A 163 -2.76 -12.33 -11.10
N THR A 164 -3.51 -12.88 -12.06
CA THR A 164 -4.97 -12.99 -11.96
C THR A 164 -5.40 -13.83 -10.75
N GLU A 165 -4.74 -14.96 -10.51
CA GLU A 165 -5.01 -15.81 -9.34
C GLU A 165 -4.74 -15.07 -8.02
N PHE A 166 -3.65 -14.31 -7.96
CA PHE A 166 -3.30 -13.49 -6.80
C PHE A 166 -4.28 -12.34 -6.57
N ASP A 167 -4.72 -11.68 -7.65
CA ASP A 167 -5.70 -10.59 -7.59
C ASP A 167 -7.08 -11.06 -7.16
N ALA A 168 -7.46 -12.30 -7.47
CA ALA A 168 -8.64 -12.93 -6.89
C ALA A 168 -8.43 -13.26 -5.41
N PHE A 169 -7.33 -13.96 -5.08
CA PHE A 169 -7.02 -14.38 -3.72
C PHE A 169 -7.01 -13.23 -2.71
N LYS A 170 -6.43 -12.08 -3.08
CA LYS A 170 -6.31 -10.96 -2.15
C LYS A 170 -7.67 -10.40 -1.73
N LEU A 171 -8.72 -10.49 -2.55
CA LEU A 171 -10.04 -9.95 -2.21
C LEU A 171 -10.71 -10.74 -1.08
N ASP A 172 -10.42 -12.03 -0.96
CA ASP A 172 -10.91 -12.91 0.11
C ASP A 172 -10.05 -12.85 1.38
N ALA A 173 -8.91 -12.15 1.35
CA ALA A 173 -8.06 -12.01 2.52
C ALA A 173 -8.76 -11.18 3.61
N PRO A 174 -8.38 -11.38 4.89
CA PRO A 174 -8.96 -10.61 5.99
C PRO A 174 -8.81 -9.09 5.78
N PRO A 175 -9.82 -8.27 6.11
CA PRO A 175 -9.80 -6.82 5.83
C PRO A 175 -8.62 -6.07 6.43
N TRP A 176 -8.04 -6.55 7.55
CA TRP A 176 -6.87 -5.95 8.18
C TRP A 176 -5.57 -6.12 7.38
N CYS A 177 -5.59 -6.90 6.29
CA CYS A 177 -4.46 -7.05 5.37
C CYS A 177 -4.60 -6.15 4.13
N HIS A 178 -5.77 -5.53 3.91
CA HIS A 178 -6.02 -4.76 2.70
C HIS A 178 -5.47 -3.35 2.84
N VAL A 179 -4.80 -2.89 1.79
CA VAL A 179 -4.38 -1.49 1.64
C VAL A 179 -4.92 -0.97 0.33
N VAL A 180 -5.69 0.11 0.40
CA VAL A 180 -6.16 0.83 -0.78
C VAL A 180 -5.01 1.70 -1.31
N LEU A 181 -4.72 1.58 -2.61
CA LEU A 181 -3.71 2.40 -3.26
C LEU A 181 -4.16 3.86 -3.35
N SER A 182 -3.22 4.79 -3.26
CA SER A 182 -3.50 6.22 -3.40
C SER A 182 -2.71 6.85 -4.54
N PRO A 183 -3.31 6.97 -5.75
CA PRO A 183 -2.78 7.81 -6.82
C PRO A 183 -2.56 9.27 -6.39
N GLU A 184 -3.41 9.84 -5.53
CA GLU A 184 -3.21 11.20 -5.01
C GLU A 184 -1.97 11.28 -4.09
N GLY A 185 -1.80 10.31 -3.19
CA GLY A 185 -0.60 10.20 -2.36
C GLY A 185 0.66 10.00 -3.19
N PHE A 186 0.56 9.20 -4.27
CA PHE A 186 1.65 8.98 -5.22
C PHE A 186 2.05 10.28 -5.94
N TYR A 187 1.05 11.06 -6.39
CA TYR A 187 1.25 12.37 -6.99
C TYR A 187 2.00 13.32 -6.05
N LYS A 188 1.59 13.44 -4.79
CA LYS A 188 2.28 14.31 -3.83
C LYS A 188 3.69 13.80 -3.53
N ARG A 189 3.81 12.52 -3.18
CA ARG A 189 5.02 11.94 -2.60
C ARG A 189 6.13 11.71 -3.62
N LEU A 190 5.81 11.12 -4.76
CA LEU A 190 6.79 10.68 -5.75
C LEU A 190 6.83 11.56 -7.00
N TYR A 191 5.88 12.49 -7.17
CA TYR A 191 5.88 13.42 -8.29
C TYR A 191 6.18 14.87 -7.88
N LEU A 192 5.37 15.46 -6.99
CA LEU A 192 5.50 16.87 -6.59
C LEU A 192 6.69 17.11 -5.66
N LYS A 193 6.78 16.40 -4.52
CA LYS A 193 7.84 16.62 -3.52
C LYS A 193 9.27 16.47 -4.10
N PRO A 194 9.55 15.56 -5.05
CA PRO A 194 10.87 15.52 -5.70
C PRO A 194 11.16 16.73 -6.60
N ARG A 195 10.14 17.32 -7.24
CA ARG A 195 10.28 18.49 -8.14
C ARG A 195 10.34 19.81 -7.36
N TYR A 196 9.56 19.92 -6.29
CA TYR A 196 9.34 21.17 -5.55
C TYR A 196 9.76 21.08 -4.08
N THR A 197 10.50 20.04 -3.71
CA THR A 197 10.93 19.73 -2.33
C THR A 197 9.78 19.39 -1.38
N ARG A 198 10.11 18.96 -0.15
CA ARG A 198 9.10 18.74 0.91
C ARG A 198 8.57 20.03 1.53
N ASP A 199 9.19 21.18 1.24
CA ASP A 199 8.75 22.48 1.72
C ASP A 199 7.63 23.02 0.82
N ILE A 200 6.43 23.13 1.39
CA ILE A 200 5.24 23.65 0.69
C ILE A 200 5.43 25.10 0.20
N ALA A 201 6.30 25.89 0.84
CA ALA A 201 6.57 27.25 0.39
C ALA A 201 7.23 27.28 -1.00
N THR A 202 8.10 26.30 -1.29
CA THR A 202 8.73 26.16 -2.61
C THR A 202 7.70 25.81 -3.68
N TYR A 203 6.77 24.90 -3.40
CA TYR A 203 5.64 24.59 -4.29
C TYR A 203 4.76 25.82 -4.53
N ASN A 204 4.36 26.51 -3.45
CA ASN A 204 3.52 27.71 -3.51
C ASN A 204 4.16 28.83 -4.36
N ALA A 205 5.47 29.04 -4.21
CA ALA A 205 6.20 30.04 -4.97
C ALA A 205 6.23 29.72 -6.48
N ALA A 206 6.40 28.44 -6.85
CA ALA A 206 6.40 28.02 -8.25
C ALA A 206 5.02 28.10 -8.90
N HIS A 207 3.95 27.78 -8.14
CA HIS A 207 2.58 27.67 -8.68
C HIS A 207 1.72 28.91 -8.45
N GLY A 208 2.20 29.91 -7.69
CA GLY A 208 1.40 31.07 -7.30
C GLY A 208 0.26 30.74 -6.35
N THR A 209 0.38 29.67 -5.58
CA THR A 209 -0.65 29.15 -4.65
C THR A 209 -0.33 29.51 -3.19
N ARG A 210 -1.21 29.14 -2.26
CA ARG A 210 -1.11 29.46 -0.82
C ARG A 210 -1.57 28.30 0.06
N HIS A 211 -1.19 27.08 -0.31
CA HIS A 211 -1.51 25.90 0.50
C HIS A 211 -0.74 25.94 1.83
N ALA A 212 -1.40 25.54 2.91
CA ALA A 212 -0.74 25.42 4.22
C ALA A 212 0.13 24.15 4.27
N THR A 213 -0.28 23.11 3.53
CA THR A 213 0.43 21.83 3.46
C THR A 213 0.15 21.12 2.12
N TYR A 214 0.95 20.12 1.79
CA TYR A 214 0.69 19.24 0.64
C TYR A 214 -0.67 18.51 0.74
N ARG A 215 -1.22 18.35 1.94
CA ARG A 215 -2.56 17.75 2.12
C ARG A 215 -3.68 18.56 1.47
N ASP A 216 -3.48 19.86 1.27
CA ASP A 216 -4.45 20.77 0.65
C ASP A 216 -4.43 20.68 -0.89
N ILE A 217 -3.44 19.98 -1.45
CA ILE A 217 -3.32 19.75 -2.89
C ILE A 217 -4.05 18.45 -3.19
N HIS A 218 -4.97 18.46 -4.14
CA HIS A 218 -5.70 17.28 -4.58
C HIS A 218 -5.34 16.89 -6.00
N LEU A 219 -5.52 15.60 -6.32
CA LEU A 219 -5.43 15.11 -7.69
C LEU A 219 -6.85 15.05 -8.28
N PRO A 220 -7.31 16.10 -8.99
CA PRO A 220 -8.68 16.13 -9.51
C PRO A 220 -8.87 15.09 -10.62
N ALA A 221 -10.11 14.59 -10.75
CA ALA A 221 -10.49 13.61 -11.77
C ALA A 221 -10.24 14.11 -13.19
N ALA A 222 -10.46 15.40 -13.45
CA ALA A 222 -10.19 16.03 -14.74
C ALA A 222 -9.08 17.08 -14.60
N ARG A 223 -8.40 17.38 -15.70
CA ARG A 223 -7.47 18.50 -15.77
C ARG A 223 -8.15 19.79 -15.28
N PRO A 224 -7.60 20.49 -14.28
CA PRO A 224 -8.25 21.66 -13.70
C PRO A 224 -8.10 22.87 -14.63
N ALA A 225 -9.15 23.19 -15.40
CA ALA A 225 -9.11 24.25 -16.42
C ALA A 225 -8.81 25.64 -15.86
N ASP A 226 -9.28 25.94 -14.64
CA ASP A 226 -9.13 27.24 -13.98
C ASP A 226 -7.86 27.34 -13.10
N ALA A 227 -7.06 26.27 -13.04
CA ALA A 227 -5.83 26.28 -12.25
C ALA A 227 -4.67 27.00 -12.98
N PRO A 228 -3.65 27.47 -12.26
CA PRO A 228 -2.44 28.03 -12.87
C PRO A 228 -1.82 27.09 -13.91
N PRO A 229 -1.19 27.61 -14.99
CA PRO A 229 -0.66 26.78 -16.09
C PRO A 229 0.24 25.64 -15.62
N LEU A 230 1.14 25.89 -14.66
CA LEU A 230 2.05 24.88 -14.13
C LEU A 230 1.30 23.74 -13.40
N VAL A 231 0.21 24.04 -12.70
CA VAL A 231 -0.63 23.00 -12.07
C VAL A 231 -1.24 22.09 -13.13
N GLN A 232 -1.66 22.67 -14.25
CA GLN A 232 -2.23 21.91 -15.37
C GLN A 232 -1.18 21.05 -16.08
N GLU A 233 0.03 21.58 -16.24
CA GLU A 233 1.18 20.88 -16.82
C GLU A 233 1.61 19.70 -15.94
N ASP A 234 1.74 19.92 -14.63
CA ASP A 234 2.07 18.87 -13.65
C ASP A 234 1.01 17.76 -13.63
N TRP A 235 -0.27 18.12 -13.67
CA TRP A 235 -1.35 17.13 -13.77
C TRP A 235 -1.23 16.30 -15.06
N LEU A 236 -0.96 16.96 -16.19
CA LEU A 236 -0.85 16.29 -17.49
C LEU A 236 0.36 15.35 -17.53
N ASP A 237 1.53 15.84 -17.14
CA ASP A 237 2.77 15.05 -17.13
C ASP A 237 2.67 13.88 -16.15
N PHE A 238 2.12 14.10 -14.95
CA PHE A 238 1.90 13.01 -14.00
C PHE A 238 0.97 11.94 -14.57
N THR A 239 -0.20 12.33 -15.08
CA THR A 239 -1.22 11.37 -15.55
C THR A 239 -0.84 10.64 -16.83
N GLN A 240 0.01 11.24 -17.68
CA GLN A 240 0.46 10.63 -18.93
C GLN A 240 1.76 9.84 -18.81
N ASN A 241 2.71 10.30 -17.99
CA ASN A 241 4.07 9.78 -17.99
C ASN A 241 4.47 9.08 -16.68
N THR A 242 3.76 9.31 -15.57
CA THR A 242 4.16 8.79 -14.25
C THR A 242 3.13 7.82 -13.64
N LEU A 243 1.84 8.10 -13.78
CA LEU A 243 0.77 7.26 -13.27
C LEU A 243 0.47 6.11 -14.25
N ALA A 244 0.13 4.94 -13.72
CA ALA A 244 -0.35 3.82 -14.53
C ALA A 244 -1.60 4.21 -15.36
N PRO A 245 -1.63 3.93 -16.68
CA PRO A 245 -2.79 4.26 -17.53
C PRO A 245 -4.10 3.61 -17.09
N LEU A 246 -4.04 2.53 -16.30
CA LEU A 246 -5.20 1.85 -15.73
C LEU A 246 -6.08 2.76 -14.85
N TRP A 247 -5.52 3.87 -14.36
CA TRP A 247 -6.23 4.86 -13.54
C TRP A 247 -6.94 5.94 -14.36
N SER A 248 -6.88 5.88 -15.69
CA SER A 248 -7.50 6.87 -16.57
C SER A 248 -8.49 6.19 -17.52
N ARG A 249 -9.69 6.77 -17.64
CA ARG A 249 -10.71 6.38 -18.60
C ARG A 249 -11.16 7.63 -19.35
N ASP A 250 -10.95 7.64 -20.66
CA ASP A 250 -11.32 8.75 -21.55
C ASP A 250 -10.76 10.13 -21.09
N GLY A 251 -9.56 10.12 -20.49
CA GLY A 251 -8.91 11.32 -19.98
C GLY A 251 -9.41 11.80 -18.61
N ILE A 252 -10.26 11.01 -17.94
CA ILE A 252 -10.74 11.25 -16.58
C ILE A 252 -10.16 10.19 -15.65
N LEU A 253 -9.65 10.61 -14.50
CA LEU A 253 -9.09 9.70 -13.51
C LEU A 253 -10.20 8.96 -12.75
N ASP A 254 -10.06 7.63 -12.73
CA ASP A 254 -10.92 6.68 -12.05
C ASP A 254 -10.11 5.99 -10.94
N THR A 255 -9.91 6.72 -9.83
CA THR A 255 -9.05 6.31 -8.70
C THR A 255 -9.90 5.97 -7.48
N PRO A 256 -9.30 5.37 -6.43
CA PRO A 256 -10.02 5.11 -5.19
C PRO A 256 -10.56 6.39 -4.54
N GLU A 257 -9.82 7.49 -4.63
CA GLU A 257 -10.23 8.80 -4.11
C GLU A 257 -11.42 9.37 -4.89
N THR A 258 -11.40 9.32 -6.22
CA THR A 258 -12.53 9.83 -7.03
C THR A 258 -13.78 8.96 -6.83
N ARG A 259 -13.63 7.63 -6.73
CA ARG A 259 -14.72 6.70 -6.39
C ARG A 259 -15.28 6.94 -4.99
N TRP A 260 -14.42 7.19 -4.00
CA TRP A 260 -14.83 7.54 -2.64
C TRP A 260 -15.65 8.83 -2.61
N GLN A 261 -15.19 9.87 -3.30
CA GLN A 261 -15.92 11.15 -3.39
C GLN A 261 -17.30 10.97 -4.06
N GLN A 262 -17.37 10.20 -5.14
CA GLN A 262 -18.63 9.87 -5.81
C GLN A 262 -19.58 9.07 -4.91
N TRP A 263 -19.05 8.08 -4.20
CA TRP A 263 -19.82 7.27 -3.27
C TRP A 263 -20.39 8.13 -2.13
N LEU A 264 -19.57 9.00 -1.54
CA LEU A 264 -20.00 9.95 -0.51
C LEU A 264 -21.07 10.93 -1.00
N ALA A 265 -21.05 11.34 -2.26
CA ALA A 265 -22.08 12.24 -2.79
C ALA A 265 -23.47 11.59 -2.88
N THR A 266 -23.55 10.27 -2.72
CA THR A 266 -24.78 9.47 -2.83
C THR A 266 -25.28 8.89 -1.50
N HIS A 267 -24.58 9.15 -0.39
CA HIS A 267 -24.87 8.62 0.96
C HIS A 267 -24.87 9.75 2.00
#